data_AF-A0A9W4RZL5-F1
#
_entry.id   AF-A0A9W4RZL5-F1
#
_cell.length_a   1.000
_cell.length_b   1.000
_cell.length_c   1.000
_cell.angle_alpha   90.00
_cell.angle_beta   90.00
_cell.angle_gamma   90.00
#
_symmetry.space_group_name_H-M   'P 1'
#
loop_
_entity.id
_entity.type
_entity.pdbx_description
1 polymer ?
#
loop_
_entity_poly.entity_id
_entity_poly.type
_entity_poly.pdbx_seq_one_letter_code
_entity_poly.pdbx_strand_id
1 'polypeptide(L)'
;ALPKTFESLTDDDGRIKAWLPYSSSSTAGEVPVYTLEDVLGEIKGPSRWELRFDTAAYFGGDDKTFFPEAVVVFTVQEGQHYHVPLLVSPYSYTTYRGS
;
A
#
# COMPACT_ATOMS: atom_id res chain seq x y z
N ALA A 1 5.15 -9.61 16.53
CA ALA A 1 5.67 -8.26 16.22
C ALA A 1 4.56 -7.47 15.55
N LEU A 2 4.51 -6.15 15.74
CA LEU A 2 3.62 -5.29 14.94
C LEU A 2 4.00 -5.40 13.46
N PRO A 3 3.04 -5.32 12.52
CA PRO A 3 3.36 -5.33 11.10
C PRO A 3 4.24 -4.12 10.75
N LYS A 4 5.35 -4.37 10.04
CA LYS A 4 6.11 -3.30 9.38
C LYS A 4 5.18 -2.65 8.36
N THR A 5 4.85 -1.38 8.54
CA THR A 5 3.86 -0.66 7.74
C THR A 5 4.55 0.47 7.00
N PHE A 6 4.13 0.71 5.75
CA PHE A 6 4.66 1.76 4.90
C PHE A 6 3.50 2.60 4.37
N GLU A 7 3.76 3.87 4.10
CA GLU A 7 2.80 4.81 3.52
C GLU A 7 3.43 5.61 2.39
N SER A 8 2.58 6.09 1.48
CA SER A 8 2.96 6.99 0.40
C SER A 8 1.73 7.66 -0.21
N LEU A 9 1.95 8.67 -1.05
CA LEU A 9 0.93 9.34 -1.84
C LEU A 9 1.22 9.11 -3.33
N THR A 10 0.16 8.91 -4.11
CA THR A 10 0.27 8.84 -5.58
C THR A 10 0.70 10.18 -6.15
N ASP A 11 1.57 10.15 -7.15
CA ASP A 11 1.88 11.31 -7.98
C ASP A 11 0.74 11.65 -8.95
N ASP A 12 0.97 12.65 -9.81
CA ASP A 12 0.01 13.12 -10.82
C ASP A 12 -0.32 12.09 -11.90
N ASP A 13 0.52 11.07 -12.06
CA ASP A 13 0.33 9.92 -12.96
C ASP A 13 -0.17 8.66 -12.21
N GLY A 14 -0.60 8.82 -10.95
CA GLY A 14 -1.20 7.74 -10.16
C GLY A 14 -0.21 6.69 -9.65
N ARG A 15 1.09 7.00 -9.57
CA ARG A 15 2.15 6.06 -9.18
C ARG A 15 2.78 6.43 -7.83
N ILE A 16 3.33 5.41 -7.16
CA ILE A 16 4.17 5.60 -5.97
C ILE A 16 5.65 5.59 -6.39
N LYS A 17 6.40 6.63 -6.00
CA LYS A 17 7.84 6.73 -6.28
C LYS A 17 8.72 6.24 -5.14
N ALA A 18 8.23 6.36 -3.91
CA ALA A 18 8.93 5.93 -2.71
C ALA A 18 7.93 5.52 -1.64
N TRP A 19 8.24 4.47 -0.91
CA TRP A 19 7.50 4.02 0.27
C TRP A 19 8.26 4.46 1.50
N LEU A 20 7.58 5.18 2.41
CA LEU A 20 8.17 5.63 3.65
C LEU A 20 7.66 4.74 4.79
N PRO A 21 8.50 4.39 5.78
CA PRO A 21 8.01 3.70 6.96
C PRO A 21 6.94 4.52 7.67
N TYR A 22 5.82 3.89 7.98
CA TYR A 22 4.75 4.54 8.71
C TYR A 22 5.22 4.91 10.12
N SER A 23 5.11 6.18 10.48
CA SER A 23 5.40 6.68 11.82
C SER A 23 4.10 7.15 12.48
N SER A 24 3.60 6.39 13.45
CA SER A 24 2.47 6.85 14.25
C SER A 24 2.89 8.05 15.10
N SER A 25 2.01 9.04 15.25
CA SER A 25 2.21 10.18 16.14
C SER A 25 2.41 9.80 17.62
N SER A 26 2.10 8.55 17.99
CA SER A 26 2.32 7.98 19.32
C SER A 26 3.68 7.31 19.55
N THR A 27 4.53 7.19 18.52
CA THR A 27 5.85 6.58 18.68
C THR A 27 6.85 7.64 19.14
N ALA A 28 7.05 7.76 20.45
CA ALA A 28 8.09 8.61 21.01
C ALA A 28 9.49 8.11 20.59
N GLY A 29 10.02 8.66 19.50
CA GLY A 29 11.46 8.83 19.31
C GLY A 29 12.22 7.84 18.44
N GLU A 30 11.64 6.73 17.97
CA GLU A 30 12.30 5.88 16.97
C GLU A 30 11.68 6.05 15.59
N VAL A 31 12.39 6.77 14.73
CA VAL A 31 12.16 6.75 13.28
C VAL A 31 12.56 5.35 12.81
N PRO A 32 11.65 4.58 12.17
CA PRO A 32 12.02 3.29 11.63
C PRO A 32 13.16 3.45 10.60
N VAL A 33 14.26 2.72 10.76
CA VAL A 33 15.47 2.81 9.92
C VAL A 33 15.51 1.69 8.86
N TYR A 34 14.36 1.14 8.49
CA TYR A 34 14.27 0.12 7.45
C TYR A 34 13.47 0.65 6.27
N THR A 35 13.86 0.25 5.05
CA THR A 35 13.16 0.55 3.80
C THR A 35 12.19 -0.57 3.44
N LEU A 36 11.35 -0.36 2.42
CA LEU A 36 10.53 -1.44 1.89
C LEU A 36 11.42 -2.53 1.28
N GLU A 37 12.50 -2.14 0.62
CA GLU A 37 13.49 -3.02 0.02
C GLU A 37 14.15 -3.94 1.06
N ASP A 38 14.49 -3.42 2.24
CA ASP A 38 15.03 -4.23 3.34
C ASP A 38 14.03 -5.33 3.74
N VAL A 39 12.75 -4.98 3.87
CA VAL A 39 11.70 -5.94 4.27
C VAL A 39 11.42 -6.96 3.16
N LEU A 40 11.41 -6.54 1.90
CA LEU A 40 11.23 -7.44 0.77
C LEU A 40 12.42 -8.41 0.64
N GLY A 41 13.65 -7.95 0.94
CA GLY A 41 14.86 -8.79 0.95
C GLY A 41 14.90 -9.85 2.05
N GLU A 42 14.16 -9.64 3.14
CA GLU A 42 14.02 -10.60 4.24
C GLU A 42 13.00 -11.73 3.95
N ILE A 43 12.16 -11.59 2.92
CA ILE A 43 11.13 -12.59 2.60
C ILE A 43 11.79 -13.92 2.19
N LYS A 44 11.40 -15.01 2.87
CA LYS A 44 11.73 -16.39 2.50
C LYS A 44 10.45 -17.16 2.25
N GLY A 45 10.21 -17.54 0.98
CA GLY A 45 8.98 -18.21 0.57
C GLY A 45 7.74 -17.30 0.51
N PRO A 46 6.53 -17.87 0.43
CA PRO A 46 5.30 -17.09 0.31
C PRO A 46 5.01 -16.24 1.56
N SER A 47 4.77 -14.94 1.36
CA SER A 47 4.40 -14.00 2.43
C SER A 47 3.10 -13.27 2.07
N ARG A 48 2.24 -13.00 3.06
CA ARG A 48 0.97 -12.30 2.88
C ARG A 48 1.17 -10.79 3.06
N TRP A 49 0.75 -10.00 2.08
CA TRP A 49 0.86 -8.54 2.06
C TRP A 49 -0.51 -7.90 1.87
N GLU A 50 -0.61 -6.63 2.27
CA GLU A 50 -1.81 -5.81 2.19
C GLU A 50 -1.45 -4.44 1.62
N LEU A 51 -2.24 -3.97 0.65
CA LEU A 51 -2.26 -2.58 0.21
C LEU A 51 -3.63 -1.99 0.56
N ARG A 52 -3.63 -0.84 1.23
CA ARG A 52 -4.82 -0.05 1.53
C ARG A 52 -4.78 1.24 0.72
N PHE A 53 -5.83 1.50 -0.03
CA PHE A 53 -6.03 2.71 -0.80
C PHE A 53 -7.13 3.54 -0.14
N ASP A 54 -6.83 4.80 0.21
CA ASP A 54 -7.80 5.76 0.74
C ASP A 54 -8.59 6.39 -0.41
N THR A 55 -9.65 5.70 -0.82
CA THR A 55 -10.49 6.11 -1.95
C THR A 55 -11.44 7.25 -1.58
N ALA A 56 -11.84 7.37 -0.31
CA ALA A 56 -12.59 8.53 0.17
C ALA A 56 -11.78 9.82 0.00
N ALA A 57 -10.53 9.85 0.46
CA ALA A 57 -9.65 11.01 0.29
C ALA A 57 -9.42 11.34 -1.19
N TYR A 58 -9.25 10.32 -2.04
CA TYR A 58 -9.11 10.49 -3.49
C TYR A 58 -10.33 11.15 -4.14
N PHE A 59 -11.55 10.70 -3.82
CA PHE A 59 -12.78 11.27 -4.40
C PHE A 59 -13.29 12.54 -3.68
N GLY A 60 -12.65 12.94 -2.57
CA GLY A 60 -12.98 14.15 -1.82
C GLY A 60 -14.05 13.98 -0.74
N GLY A 61 -14.25 12.77 -0.21
CA GLY A 61 -15.11 12.49 0.94
C GLY A 61 -15.81 11.13 0.92
N ASP A 62 -16.23 10.66 2.09
CA ASP A 62 -16.95 9.39 2.26
C ASP A 62 -18.30 9.33 1.52
N ASP A 63 -18.91 10.48 1.24
CA ASP A 63 -20.17 10.60 0.49
C ASP A 63 -19.96 10.59 -1.04
N LYS A 64 -18.71 10.63 -1.51
CA LYS A 64 -18.36 10.71 -2.94
C LYS A 64 -18.06 9.36 -3.58
N THR A 65 -17.95 8.31 -2.78
CA THR A 65 -17.61 6.96 -3.23
C THR A 65 -18.36 5.95 -2.39
N PHE A 66 -18.73 4.83 -3.01
CA PHE A 66 -19.29 3.67 -2.32
C PHE A 66 -18.23 2.94 -1.48
N PHE A 67 -16.95 3.11 -1.82
CA PHE A 67 -15.82 2.51 -1.12
C PHE A 67 -15.03 3.62 -0.42
N PRO A 68 -15.10 3.72 0.92
CA PRO A 68 -14.25 4.65 1.66
C PRO A 68 -12.77 4.23 1.63
N GLU A 69 -12.52 2.92 1.58
CA GLU A 69 -11.21 2.34 1.30
C GLU A 69 -11.31 1.14 0.35
N ALA A 70 -10.24 0.85 -0.38
CA ALA A 70 -10.05 -0.41 -1.08
C ALA A 70 -8.83 -1.14 -0.48
N VAL A 71 -9.03 -2.37 0.00
CA VAL A 71 -7.96 -3.20 0.59
C VAL A 71 -7.69 -4.39 -0.31
N VAL A 72 -6.45 -4.50 -0.79
CA VAL A 72 -5.98 -5.59 -1.66
C VAL A 72 -5.00 -6.47 -0.88
N VAL A 73 -5.37 -7.72 -0.67
CA VAL A 73 -4.55 -8.73 0.02
C VAL A 73 -4.00 -9.71 -1.01
N PHE A 74 -2.69 -9.94 -1.01
CA PHE A 74 -2.03 -10.80 -1.99
C PHE A 74 -0.79 -11.49 -1.41
N THR A 75 -0.28 -12.48 -2.15
CA THR A 75 0.92 -13.23 -1.78
C THR A 75 2.12 -12.75 -2.57
N VAL A 76 3.18 -12.39 -1.84
CA VAL A 76 4.49 -12.02 -2.37
C VAL A 76 5.44 -13.22 -2.24
N GLN A 77 6.26 -13.43 -3.27
CA GLN A 77 7.33 -14.42 -3.30
C GLN A 77 8.68 -13.71 -3.49
N GLU A 78 9.72 -14.33 -2.97
CA GLU A 78 11.11 -13.85 -3.07
C GLU A 78 11.54 -13.63 -4.53
N GLY A 79 12.21 -12.50 -4.80
CA GLY A 79 12.82 -12.19 -6.10
C GLY A 79 11.85 -11.82 -7.22
N GLN A 80 10.57 -11.57 -6.91
CA GLN A 80 9.54 -11.23 -7.90
C GLN A 80 9.15 -9.75 -7.83
N HIS A 81 8.90 -9.14 -8.98
CA HIS A 81 8.28 -7.82 -9.08
C HIS A 81 6.75 -7.93 -9.07
N TYR A 82 6.09 -6.99 -8.39
CA TYR A 82 4.64 -6.95 -8.24
C TYR A 82 4.12 -5.56 -8.60
N HIS A 83 3.47 -5.46 -9.76
CA HIS A 83 2.64 -4.31 -10.09
C HIS A 83 1.19 -4.62 -9.70
N VAL A 84 0.62 -3.90 -8.74
CA VAL A 84 -0.75 -4.12 -8.22
C VAL A 84 -1.57 -2.85 -8.44
N PRO A 85 -2.09 -2.61 -9.66
CA PRO A 85 -2.90 -1.44 -9.95
C PRO A 85 -4.29 -1.50 -9.30
N LEU A 86 -4.86 -0.32 -9.05
CA LEU A 86 -6.26 -0.13 -8.71
C LEU A 86 -6.89 0.77 -9.77
N LEU A 87 -7.83 0.22 -10.55
CA LEU A 87 -8.69 1.01 -11.44
C LEU A 87 -9.96 1.30 -10.65
N VAL A 88 -10.20 2.57 -10.33
CA VAL A 88 -11.27 2.97 -9.41
C VAL A 88 -12.23 3.97 -10.06
N SER A 89 -13.51 3.77 -9.82
CA SER A 89 -14.59 4.74 -9.99
C SER A 89 -15.39 4.83 -8.69
N PRO A 90 -16.28 5.82 -8.51
CA PRO A 90 -17.05 5.95 -7.28
C PRO A 90 -17.88 4.72 -6.88
N TYR A 91 -18.22 3.81 -7.81
CA TYR A 91 -19.10 2.67 -7.56
C TYR A 91 -18.56 1.33 -8.08
N SER A 92 -17.32 1.30 -8.58
CA SER A 92 -16.63 0.06 -8.90
C SER A 92 -15.12 0.23 -8.77
N TYR A 93 -14.42 -0.84 -8.43
CA TYR A 93 -12.99 -0.92 -8.65
C TYR A 93 -12.59 -2.29 -9.17
N THR A 94 -11.46 -2.35 -9.86
CA THR A 94 -10.82 -3.60 -10.24
C THR A 94 -9.33 -3.54 -9.91
N THR A 95 -8.76 -4.70 -9.60
CA THR A 95 -7.33 -4.88 -9.33
C THR A 95 -6.88 -6.20 -9.94
N TYR A 96 -5.59 -6.31 -10.23
CA TYR A 96 -4.96 -7.50 -10.77
C TYR A 96 -3.45 -7.45 -10.50
N ARG A 97 -2.73 -8.54 -10.81
CA ARG A 97 -1.26 -8.53 -10.87
C ARG A 97 -0.82 -8.19 -12.29
N GLY A 98 -0.22 -7.01 -12.47
CA GLY A 98 0.46 -6.62 -13.70
C GLY A 98 1.84 -7.24 -13.84
N SER A 99 2.39 -7.17 -15.05
CA SER A 99 3.79 -7.53 -15.37
C SER A 99 4.78 -6.52 -14.83
#